data_AF-A0ABD1VCG5-F1
#
_entry.id   AF-A0ABD1VCG5-F1
#
_cell.length_a   1.000
_cell.length_b   1.000
_cell.length_c   1.000
_cell.angle_alpha   90.00
_cell.angle_beta   90.00
_cell.angle_gamma   90.00
#
_symmetry.space_group_name_H-M   'P 1'
#
loop_
_entity.id
_entity.type
_entity.pdbx_description
1 polymer ?
#
loop_
_entity_poly.entity_id
_entity_poly.type
_entity_poly.pdbx_seq_one_letter_code
_entity_poly.pdbx_strand_id
1 'polypeptide(L)'
;MAKSASEDFSVVVLASDLGVDARPFLYPSNVQQQEAAEDENWHDCPSYLHSSDDHDFSDLEGLQFFHLERGSDKSGNRIFRIVGKYFPAAVISGERLKKYVSHKILTEMPEGPFCIVYMHSTVQKEDNSPGLTILRWIYEELPNDSKDRLQVVYFIHPGLRSRLVFATLGRFLLSGGLYWKIKYVSRLQYLWQDIKKGEVEIPEFVQQHDDILEHRPLTDYGIEPDPLHMTEIPSTAYTFGRYEAGWASREYMS
;
A
#
# COMPACT_ATOMS: atom_id res chain seq x y z
N MET A 1 17.18 -51.91 -5.02
CA MET A 1 16.53 -51.11 -3.96
C MET A 1 16.93 -49.66 -4.16
N ALA A 2 16.08 -48.87 -4.80
CA ALA A 2 16.27 -47.42 -4.91
C ALA A 2 15.32 -46.77 -3.88
N LYS A 3 15.88 -46.12 -2.86
CA LYS A 3 15.10 -45.35 -1.88
C LYS A 3 14.72 -44.02 -2.53
N SER A 4 13.42 -43.83 -2.75
CA SER A 4 12.82 -42.52 -2.96
C SER A 4 13.09 -41.67 -1.72
N ALA A 5 13.88 -40.60 -1.87
CA ALA A 5 14.00 -39.59 -0.84
C ALA A 5 12.75 -38.69 -0.94
N SER A 6 11.97 -38.64 0.13
CA SER A 6 10.95 -37.62 0.28
C SER A 6 11.66 -36.28 0.45
N GLU A 7 11.56 -35.42 -0.55
CA GLU A 7 11.95 -34.01 -0.43
C GLU A 7 10.95 -33.34 0.52
N ASP A 8 11.38 -33.14 1.76
CA ASP A 8 10.62 -32.38 2.76
C ASP A 8 10.62 -30.91 2.33
N PHE A 9 9.48 -30.44 1.85
CA PHE A 9 9.23 -29.03 1.57
C PHE A 9 9.20 -28.26 2.89
N SER A 10 10.33 -27.67 3.30
CA SER A 10 10.42 -26.88 4.53
C SER A 10 10.04 -25.42 4.27
N VAL A 11 8.90 -25.01 4.83
CA VAL A 11 8.45 -23.61 4.85
C VAL A 11 8.86 -23.01 6.19
N VAL A 12 9.61 -21.90 6.15
CA VAL A 12 9.94 -21.13 7.35
C VAL A 12 9.02 -19.90 7.39
N VAL A 13 8.14 -19.84 8.38
CA VAL A 13 7.37 -18.64 8.69
C VAL A 13 8.25 -17.76 9.57
N LEU A 14 8.91 -16.77 8.98
CA LEU A 14 9.58 -15.72 9.74
C LEU A 14 8.51 -14.79 10.29
N ALA A 15 8.08 -15.10 11.51
CA ALA A 15 7.37 -14.18 12.36
C ALA A 15 8.33 -12.99 12.62
N SER A 16 8.16 -11.91 11.85
CA SER A 16 8.94 -10.66 12.01
C SER A 16 8.64 -9.95 13.35
N ASP A 17 7.83 -10.57 14.21
CA ASP A 17 7.37 -10.09 15.51
C ASP A 17 8.10 -10.73 16.70
N LEU A 18 9.17 -11.53 16.48
CA LEU A 18 10.19 -11.75 17.51
C LEU A 18 11.38 -10.80 17.41
N GLY A 19 11.22 -9.68 16.72
CA GLY A 19 11.95 -8.45 17.05
C GLY A 19 11.50 -7.91 18.40
N VAL A 20 11.77 -8.65 19.47
CA VAL A 20 11.77 -8.12 20.83
C VAL A 20 12.82 -7.02 20.81
N ASP A 21 12.39 -5.77 20.99
CA ASP A 21 13.32 -4.68 21.28
C ASP A 21 14.24 -5.15 22.41
N ALA A 22 15.54 -5.22 22.17
CA ALA A 22 16.51 -5.64 23.18
C ALA A 22 16.87 -4.49 24.14
N ARG A 23 16.43 -3.25 23.85
CA ARG A 23 16.66 -2.07 24.71
C ARG A 23 16.12 -2.22 26.14
N PRO A 24 14.98 -2.89 26.42
CA PRO A 24 14.52 -3.15 27.79
C PRO A 24 15.44 -4.11 28.57
N PHE A 25 16.29 -4.89 27.90
CA PHE A 25 17.30 -5.76 28.54
C PHE A 25 18.66 -5.07 28.74
N LEU A 26 18.85 -3.87 28.20
CA LEU A 26 20.10 -3.10 28.35
C LEU A 26 20.08 -2.16 29.56
N TYR A 27 18.96 -2.07 30.28
CA TYR A 27 18.83 -1.24 31.48
C TYR A 27 18.25 -2.08 32.64
N PRO A 28 18.95 -2.20 33.77
CA PRO A 28 18.41 -2.92 34.92
C PRO A 28 17.21 -2.17 35.52
N SER A 29 16.18 -2.98 35.78
CA SER A 29 14.83 -2.65 36.21
C SER A 29 14.74 -1.72 37.42
N ASN A 30 13.70 -0.87 37.44
CA ASN A 30 12.94 -0.66 38.67
C ASN A 30 11.44 -0.58 38.39
N VAL A 31 10.72 -1.22 39.29
CA VAL A 31 9.33 -1.71 39.19
C VAL A 31 8.33 -0.59 39.50
N GLN A 32 7.27 -0.45 38.69
CA GLN A 32 5.89 -0.54 39.20
C GLN A 32 4.85 -0.60 38.08
N GLN A 33 3.97 -1.56 38.27
CA GLN A 33 2.87 -2.01 37.45
C GLN A 33 1.68 -1.09 37.68
N GLN A 34 1.14 -0.47 36.62
CA GLN A 34 -0.21 0.07 36.63
C GLN A 34 -0.78 -0.01 35.22
N GLU A 35 -1.82 -0.82 35.06
CA GLU A 35 -2.69 -0.86 33.88
C GLU A 35 -3.19 0.57 33.57
N ALA A 36 -2.99 1.03 32.34
CA ALA A 36 -3.57 2.27 31.86
C ALA A 36 -4.25 2.03 30.51
N ALA A 37 -5.55 2.26 30.53
CA ALA A 37 -6.37 2.41 29.34
C ALA A 37 -5.79 3.46 28.40
N GLU A 38 -6.07 3.24 27.13
CA GLU A 38 -5.87 4.11 25.99
C GLU A 38 -6.19 5.57 26.31
N ASP A 39 -5.16 6.39 26.44
CA ASP A 39 -5.22 7.84 26.26
C ASP A 39 -3.93 8.25 25.56
N GLU A 40 -3.94 8.10 24.23
CA GLU A 40 -2.96 8.70 23.32
C GLU A 40 -3.18 10.22 23.29
N ASN A 41 -2.89 10.88 24.41
CA ASN A 41 -2.77 12.32 24.52
C ASN A 41 -1.41 12.72 23.96
N TRP A 42 -1.36 12.87 22.64
CA TRP A 42 -0.19 13.37 21.91
C TRP A 42 0.10 14.80 22.39
N HIS A 43 1.20 14.94 23.14
CA HIS A 43 1.68 16.19 23.68
C HIS A 43 1.68 17.30 22.61
N ASP A 44 0.95 18.38 22.94
CA ASP A 44 1.01 19.68 22.26
C ASP A 44 2.47 20.07 22.02
N CYS A 45 2.93 19.88 20.78
CA CYS A 45 4.18 20.46 20.35
C CYS A 45 3.99 21.99 20.31
N PRO A 46 4.81 22.76 21.03
CA PRO A 46 4.57 24.16 21.26
C PRO A 46 4.68 25.00 19.98
N SER A 47 3.71 25.90 19.82
CA SER A 47 3.27 26.54 18.57
C SER A 47 4.19 27.64 18.02
N TYR A 48 5.52 27.53 18.13
CA TYR A 48 6.45 28.58 17.68
C TYR A 48 6.86 28.53 16.20
N LEU A 49 6.20 27.73 15.36
CA LEU A 49 6.37 27.76 13.90
C LEU A 49 5.07 28.12 13.15
N HIS A 50 4.30 29.07 13.69
CA HIS A 50 3.30 29.78 12.91
C HIS A 50 3.74 31.20 12.64
N SER A 51 4.22 31.46 11.41
CA SER A 51 3.95 32.68 10.62
C SER A 51 4.94 32.89 9.46
N SER A 52 4.84 32.07 8.42
CA SER A 52 5.17 32.49 7.06
C SER A 52 4.50 31.52 6.08
N ASP A 53 3.37 31.96 5.55
CA ASP A 53 2.58 31.39 4.44
C ASP A 53 1.94 30.00 4.63
N ASP A 54 0.79 29.98 5.33
CA ASP A 54 -0.17 28.84 5.32
C ASP A 54 -0.80 28.59 3.91
N HIS A 55 -0.44 29.43 2.93
CA HIS A 55 -0.81 29.33 1.52
C HIS A 55 0.36 28.96 0.59
N ASP A 56 1.60 28.94 1.08
CA ASP A 56 2.74 28.49 0.27
C ASP A 56 2.95 26.99 0.47
N PHE A 57 2.67 26.24 -0.58
CA PHE A 57 2.85 24.80 -0.66
C PHE A 57 4.03 24.41 -1.58
N SER A 58 4.92 25.35 -1.91
CA SER A 58 6.04 25.11 -2.82
C SER A 58 6.98 24.00 -2.32
N ASP A 59 7.15 23.88 -1.00
CA ASP A 59 7.87 22.81 -0.34
C ASP A 59 7.24 21.44 -0.63
N LEU A 60 5.91 21.34 -0.48
CA LEU A 60 5.14 20.12 -0.73
C LEU A 60 5.09 19.75 -2.22
N GLU A 61 5.02 20.75 -3.10
CA GLU A 61 5.11 20.55 -4.54
C GLU A 61 6.48 19.96 -4.92
N GLY A 62 7.57 20.46 -4.29
CA GLY A 62 8.92 19.97 -4.50
C GLY A 62 9.13 18.50 -4.13
N LEU A 63 8.31 17.95 -3.24
CA LEU A 63 8.38 16.53 -2.83
C LEU A 63 7.80 15.57 -3.87
N GLN A 64 6.97 16.05 -4.81
CA GLN A 64 6.40 15.25 -5.91
C GLN A 64 5.62 13.99 -5.45
N PHE A 65 5.19 13.94 -4.18
CA PHE A 65 4.38 12.84 -3.64
C PHE A 65 2.93 12.90 -4.11
N PHE A 66 2.43 14.07 -4.52
CA PHE A 66 1.10 14.26 -5.08
C PHE A 66 1.18 15.20 -6.28
N HIS A 67 0.86 14.69 -7.48
CA HIS A 67 1.05 15.40 -8.74
C HIS A 67 -0.10 15.13 -9.72
N LEU A 68 -0.51 16.12 -10.50
CA LEU A 68 -1.46 15.94 -11.60
C LEU A 68 -0.71 15.56 -12.87
N GLU A 69 -0.96 14.37 -13.38
CA GLU A 69 -0.35 13.90 -14.61
C GLU A 69 -0.92 14.62 -15.84
N ARG A 70 -0.11 14.69 -16.89
CA ARG A 70 -0.55 15.19 -18.20
C ARG A 70 -1.50 14.22 -18.90
N GLY A 71 -1.43 12.94 -18.54
CA GLY A 71 -2.23 11.88 -19.15
C GLY A 71 -3.61 11.70 -18.54
N SER A 72 -4.31 10.71 -19.12
CA SER A 72 -5.64 10.26 -18.68
C SER A 72 -5.74 8.73 -18.71
N ASP A 73 -6.67 8.18 -17.94
CA ASP A 73 -7.03 6.77 -18.08
C ASP A 73 -7.81 6.52 -19.40
N LYS A 74 -8.06 5.25 -19.73
CA LYS A 74 -8.79 4.87 -20.95
C LYS A 74 -10.26 5.31 -20.93
N SER A 75 -10.80 5.67 -19.77
CA SER A 75 -12.15 6.23 -19.61
C SER A 75 -12.17 7.75 -19.75
N GLY A 76 -11.01 8.39 -19.93
CA GLY A 76 -10.87 9.84 -20.09
C GLY A 76 -10.71 10.59 -18.77
N ASN A 77 -10.57 9.90 -17.63
CA ASN A 77 -10.38 10.55 -16.33
C ASN A 77 -8.94 11.07 -16.22
N ARG A 78 -8.77 12.32 -15.77
CA ARG A 78 -7.46 12.88 -15.45
C ARG A 78 -6.84 12.15 -14.26
N ILE A 79 -5.53 11.96 -14.27
CA ILE A 79 -4.84 11.14 -13.28
C ILE A 79 -4.10 12.03 -12.27
N PHE A 80 -4.47 11.92 -10.99
CA PHE A 80 -3.59 12.34 -9.91
C PHE A 80 -2.70 11.17 -9.48
N ARG A 81 -1.39 11.36 -9.53
CA ARG A 81 -0.41 10.41 -9.00
C ARG A 81 -0.11 10.71 -7.54
N ILE A 82 -0.20 9.69 -6.69
CA ILE A 82 0.29 9.74 -5.30
C ILE A 82 1.38 8.68 -5.11
N VAL A 83 2.54 9.08 -4.62
CA VAL A 83 3.65 8.17 -4.29
C VAL A 83 3.90 8.19 -2.79
N GLY A 84 3.43 7.14 -2.09
CA GLY A 84 3.48 7.10 -0.63
C GLY A 84 4.90 7.24 -0.06
N LYS A 85 5.89 6.57 -0.68
CA LYS A 85 7.30 6.63 -0.27
C LYS A 85 7.86 8.06 -0.15
N TYR A 86 7.34 8.99 -0.95
CA TYR A 86 7.84 10.37 -1.00
C TYR A 86 7.22 11.28 0.07
N PHE A 87 6.23 10.81 0.83
CA PHE A 87 5.58 11.60 1.86
C PHE A 87 6.33 11.51 3.20
N PRO A 88 6.89 12.60 3.75
CA PRO A 88 7.56 12.58 5.06
C PRO A 88 6.55 12.79 6.20
N ALA A 89 5.96 11.70 6.69
CA ALA A 89 4.89 11.75 7.70
C ALA A 89 5.36 12.35 9.05
N ALA A 90 6.65 12.20 9.38
CA ALA A 90 7.23 12.73 10.61
C ALA A 90 7.33 14.27 10.64
N VAL A 91 7.25 14.94 9.49
CA VAL A 91 7.52 16.39 9.38
C VAL A 91 6.27 17.17 8.96
N ILE A 92 5.38 16.55 8.17
CA ILE A 92 4.19 17.23 7.65
C ILE A 92 2.98 16.93 8.55
N SER A 93 2.38 17.98 9.12
CA SER A 93 1.15 17.84 9.88
C SER A 93 -0.04 17.42 9.01
N GLY A 94 -0.96 16.65 9.58
CA GLY A 94 -2.18 16.22 8.88
C GLY A 94 -3.04 17.39 8.39
N GLU A 95 -3.08 18.49 9.15
CA GLU A 95 -3.83 19.69 8.76
C GLU A 95 -3.20 20.39 7.54
N ARG A 96 -1.88 20.54 7.51
CA ARG A 96 -1.17 21.13 6.36
C ARG A 96 -1.34 20.26 5.12
N LEU A 97 -1.20 18.95 5.27
CA LEU A 97 -1.46 17.99 4.18
C LEU A 97 -2.89 18.13 3.65
N LYS A 98 -3.88 18.24 4.55
CA LYS A 98 -5.28 18.41 4.17
C LYS A 98 -5.51 19.67 3.36
N LYS A 99 -5.03 20.83 3.84
CA LYS A 99 -5.15 22.10 3.11
C LYS A 99 -4.50 22.00 1.73
N TYR A 100 -3.31 21.42 1.64
CA TYR A 100 -2.60 21.23 0.38
C TYR A 100 -3.36 20.35 -0.62
N VAL A 101 -3.79 19.15 -0.21
CA VAL A 101 -4.49 18.21 -1.11
C VAL A 101 -5.81 18.81 -1.60
N SER A 102 -6.60 19.41 -0.71
CA SER A 102 -7.84 20.09 -1.07
C SER A 102 -7.59 21.24 -2.03
N HIS A 103 -6.60 22.10 -1.74
CA HIS A 103 -6.24 23.21 -2.61
C HIS A 103 -5.80 22.74 -4.00
N LYS A 104 -4.94 21.72 -4.08
CA LYS A 104 -4.43 21.20 -5.36
C LYS A 104 -5.54 20.58 -6.21
N ILE A 105 -6.42 19.77 -5.61
CA ILE A 105 -7.55 19.16 -6.34
C ILE A 105 -8.49 20.24 -6.87
N LEU A 106 -8.84 21.22 -6.04
CA LEU A 106 -9.80 22.27 -6.43
C LEU A 106 -9.22 23.23 -7.48
N THR A 107 -7.94 23.57 -7.38
CA THR A 107 -7.28 24.52 -8.29
C THR A 107 -6.89 23.86 -9.62
N GLU A 108 -6.32 22.65 -9.59
CA GLU A 108 -5.82 22.00 -10.82
C GLU A 108 -6.88 21.15 -11.53
N MET A 109 -7.94 20.74 -10.83
CA MET A 109 -9.05 19.96 -11.38
C MET A 109 -10.42 20.56 -11.01
N PRO A 110 -10.72 21.80 -11.46
CA PRO A 110 -11.99 22.46 -11.17
C PRO A 110 -13.18 21.74 -11.82
N GLU A 111 -12.98 21.10 -12.97
CA GLU A 111 -14.03 20.43 -13.75
C GLU A 111 -13.59 19.05 -14.25
N GLY A 112 -14.56 18.23 -14.65
CA GLY A 112 -14.34 16.93 -15.26
C GLY A 112 -14.00 15.81 -14.27
N PRO A 113 -14.16 14.55 -14.70
CA PRO A 113 -13.89 13.39 -13.86
C PRO A 113 -12.38 13.15 -13.73
N PHE A 114 -11.98 12.60 -12.59
CA PHE A 114 -10.59 12.26 -12.33
C PHE A 114 -10.47 10.94 -11.57
N CYS A 115 -9.27 10.39 -11.60
CA CYS A 115 -8.89 9.22 -10.83
C CYS A 115 -7.60 9.49 -10.06
N ILE A 116 -7.36 8.67 -9.05
CA ILE A 116 -6.14 8.72 -8.24
C ILE A 116 -5.39 7.41 -8.45
N VAL A 117 -4.10 7.50 -8.72
CA VAL A 117 -3.16 6.38 -8.76
C VAL A 117 -2.26 6.48 -7.55
N TYR A 118 -2.57 5.69 -6.52
CA TYR A 118 -1.79 5.62 -5.28
C TYR A 118 -0.81 4.45 -5.31
N MET A 119 0.48 4.78 -5.29
CA MET A 119 1.59 3.83 -5.25
C MET A 119 2.04 3.60 -3.83
N HIS A 120 1.86 2.38 -3.34
CA HIS A 120 2.14 2.00 -1.96
C HIS A 120 3.39 1.13 -1.80
N SER A 121 4.14 0.94 -2.88
CA SER A 121 5.40 0.20 -2.82
C SER A 121 6.33 0.81 -1.79
N THR A 122 6.91 -0.03 -0.93
CA THR A 122 7.86 0.37 0.12
C THR A 122 7.32 1.40 1.13
N VAL A 123 5.99 1.55 1.23
CA VAL A 123 5.38 2.41 2.25
C VAL A 123 5.53 1.76 3.63
N GLN A 124 6.05 2.54 4.57
CA GLN A 124 6.18 2.19 5.99
C GLN A 124 5.24 3.08 6.78
N LYS A 125 4.45 2.49 7.67
CA LYS A 125 3.37 3.21 8.35
C LYS A 125 3.91 4.32 9.24
N GLU A 126 5.05 4.10 9.85
CA GLU A 126 5.69 4.98 10.82
C GLU A 126 6.44 6.16 10.16
N ASP A 127 6.86 5.99 8.91
CA ASP A 127 7.73 6.96 8.23
C ASP A 127 7.00 7.81 7.18
N ASN A 128 6.13 7.16 6.39
CA ASN A 128 5.65 7.76 5.13
C ASN A 128 4.16 7.52 4.84
N SER A 129 3.38 7.23 5.88
CA SER A 129 1.93 7.16 5.81
C SER A 129 1.29 8.20 6.72
N PRO A 130 0.39 9.06 6.21
CA PRO A 130 -0.38 9.97 7.06
C PRO A 130 -1.41 9.23 7.93
N GLY A 131 -1.65 7.94 7.70
CA GLY A 131 -2.65 7.16 8.43
C GLY A 131 -4.08 7.38 7.93
N LEU A 132 -4.96 6.44 8.28
CA LEU A 132 -6.34 6.40 7.75
C LEU A 132 -7.21 7.55 8.24
N THR A 133 -7.02 8.00 9.48
CA THR A 133 -7.80 9.11 10.04
C THR A 133 -7.55 10.39 9.26
N ILE A 134 -6.29 10.68 8.92
CA ILE A 134 -5.94 11.86 8.11
C ILE A 134 -6.47 11.69 6.68
N LEU A 135 -6.30 10.53 6.05
CA LEU A 135 -6.85 10.27 4.71
C LEU A 135 -8.38 10.44 4.65
N ARG A 136 -9.08 9.94 5.66
CA ARG A 136 -10.53 10.14 5.84
C ARG A 136 -10.85 11.62 5.94
N TRP A 137 -10.13 12.35 6.79
CA TRP A 137 -10.36 13.77 7.00
C TRP A 137 -10.15 14.59 5.73
N ILE A 138 -9.11 14.28 4.95
CA ILE A 138 -8.86 14.87 3.62
C ILE A 138 -10.05 14.63 2.70
N TYR A 139 -10.51 13.39 2.60
CA TYR A 139 -11.65 13.08 1.75
C TYR A 139 -12.91 13.81 2.22
N GLU A 140 -13.19 13.85 3.53
CA GLU A 140 -14.38 14.51 4.09
C GLU A 140 -14.40 16.02 3.82
N GLU A 141 -13.24 16.67 3.81
CA GLU A 141 -13.07 18.10 3.49
C GLU A 141 -13.43 18.44 2.03
N LEU A 142 -13.29 17.51 1.10
CA LEU A 142 -13.58 17.78 -0.31
C LEU A 142 -15.08 18.09 -0.53
N PRO A 143 -15.44 19.07 -1.38
CA PRO A 143 -16.83 19.30 -1.76
C PRO A 143 -17.46 18.04 -2.39
N ASN A 144 -18.78 17.87 -2.22
CA ASN A 144 -19.51 16.72 -2.77
C ASN A 144 -19.34 16.61 -4.30
N ASP A 145 -19.29 17.74 -5.02
CA ASP A 145 -19.00 17.76 -6.45
C ASP A 145 -17.64 17.09 -6.78
N SER A 146 -16.58 17.44 -6.06
CA SER A 146 -15.25 16.83 -6.25
C SER A 146 -15.26 15.34 -5.90
N LYS A 147 -15.99 14.97 -4.84
CA LYS A 147 -16.17 13.56 -4.44
C LYS A 147 -16.89 12.76 -5.52
N ASP A 148 -17.91 13.33 -6.17
CA ASP A 148 -18.68 12.67 -7.23
C ASP A 148 -17.86 12.56 -8.53
N ARG A 149 -17.02 13.55 -8.83
CA ARG A 149 -16.09 13.54 -9.97
C ARG A 149 -14.93 12.55 -9.82
N LEU A 150 -14.50 12.22 -8.60
CA LEU A 150 -13.55 11.13 -8.36
C LEU A 150 -14.19 9.80 -8.77
N GLN A 151 -13.70 9.16 -9.84
CA GLN A 151 -14.29 7.92 -10.38
C GLN A 151 -13.68 6.67 -9.77
N VAL A 152 -12.35 6.64 -9.62
CA VAL A 152 -11.62 5.45 -9.18
C VAL A 152 -10.32 5.83 -8.47
N VAL A 153 -9.95 5.02 -7.48
CA VAL A 153 -8.67 5.09 -6.78
C VAL A 153 -7.93 3.77 -7.03
N TYR A 154 -6.95 3.79 -7.92
CA TYR A 154 -6.06 2.67 -8.16
C TYR A 154 -5.07 2.57 -7.00
N PHE A 155 -5.15 1.50 -6.22
CA PHE A 155 -4.26 1.25 -5.10
C PHE A 155 -3.24 0.19 -5.51
N ILE A 156 -2.04 0.65 -5.89
CA ILE A 156 -0.95 -0.16 -6.44
C ILE A 156 -0.09 -0.74 -5.32
N HIS A 157 0.19 -2.05 -5.44
CA HIS A 157 0.97 -2.85 -4.49
C HIS A 157 0.46 -2.73 -3.04
N PRO A 158 -0.85 -2.95 -2.79
CA PRO A 158 -1.38 -2.94 -1.44
C PRO A 158 -0.90 -4.20 -0.71
N GLY A 159 -0.14 -4.05 0.37
CA GLY A 159 0.28 -5.18 1.20
C GLY A 159 -0.89 -5.86 1.92
N LEU A 160 -0.66 -7.07 2.46
CA LEU A 160 -1.69 -7.82 3.20
C LEU A 160 -2.27 -7.01 4.38
N ARG A 161 -1.43 -6.30 5.13
CA ARG A 161 -1.87 -5.45 6.26
C ARG A 161 -2.86 -4.38 5.79
N SER A 162 -2.52 -3.64 4.75
CA SER A 162 -3.37 -2.59 4.18
C SER A 162 -4.70 -3.19 3.69
N ARG A 163 -4.67 -4.31 2.96
CA ARG A 163 -5.89 -5.01 2.53
C ARG A 163 -6.78 -5.43 3.69
N LEU A 164 -6.19 -6.01 4.75
CA LEU A 164 -6.93 -6.44 5.94
C LEU A 164 -7.59 -5.24 6.63
N VAL A 165 -6.85 -4.15 6.79
CA VAL A 165 -7.36 -2.94 7.43
C VAL A 165 -8.50 -2.31 6.62
N PHE A 166 -8.40 -2.23 5.29
CA PHE A 166 -9.51 -1.75 4.47
C PHE A 166 -10.70 -2.73 4.46
N ALA A 167 -10.46 -4.04 4.54
CA ALA A 167 -11.53 -5.03 4.62
C ALA A 167 -12.31 -4.96 5.94
N THR A 168 -11.62 -4.72 7.07
CA THR A 168 -12.23 -4.67 8.41
C THR A 168 -12.79 -3.29 8.76
N LEU A 169 -12.02 -2.23 8.50
CA LEU A 169 -12.34 -0.86 8.93
C LEU A 169 -12.72 0.06 7.77
N GLY A 170 -12.40 -0.31 6.52
CA GLY A 170 -12.58 0.58 5.37
C GLY A 170 -14.02 1.02 5.15
N ARG A 171 -15.02 0.15 5.41
CA ARG A 171 -16.44 0.54 5.30
C ARG A 171 -16.89 1.57 6.33
N PHE A 172 -16.22 1.65 7.48
CA PHE A 172 -16.56 2.57 8.56
C PHE A 172 -15.73 3.87 8.46
N LEU A 173 -14.46 3.74 8.08
CA LEU A 173 -13.52 4.87 8.02
C LEU A 173 -13.57 5.59 6.69
N LEU A 174 -13.79 4.90 5.58
CA LEU A 174 -14.01 5.55 4.30
C LEU A 174 -15.51 5.75 4.16
N SER A 175 -15.91 6.94 3.71
CA SER A 175 -17.30 7.15 3.31
C SER A 175 -17.70 6.04 2.32
N GLY A 176 -18.96 5.56 2.40
CA GLY A 176 -19.41 4.46 1.56
C GLY A 176 -19.08 4.67 0.08
N GLY A 177 -19.20 5.91 -0.41
CA GLY A 177 -18.83 6.26 -1.79
C GLY A 177 -17.35 6.07 -2.12
N LEU A 178 -16.42 6.40 -1.22
CA LEU A 178 -14.98 6.24 -1.48
C LEU A 178 -14.56 4.76 -1.45
N TYR A 179 -15.07 3.97 -0.50
CA TYR A 179 -14.72 2.56 -0.38
C TYR A 179 -15.00 1.79 -1.68
N TRP A 180 -16.13 2.06 -2.33
CA TRP A 180 -16.51 1.43 -3.60
C TRP A 180 -15.69 1.90 -4.81
N LYS A 181 -14.95 3.01 -4.69
CA LYS A 181 -14.08 3.54 -5.74
C LYS A 181 -12.67 2.96 -5.70
N ILE A 182 -12.30 2.23 -4.64
CA ILE A 182 -10.96 1.65 -4.51
C ILE A 182 -10.84 0.40 -5.37
N LYS A 183 -9.87 0.41 -6.29
CA LYS A 183 -9.46 -0.75 -7.09
C LYS A 183 -8.06 -1.18 -6.70
N TYR A 184 -7.95 -2.38 -6.11
CA TYR A 184 -6.65 -2.95 -5.75
C TYR A 184 -5.90 -3.45 -6.99
N VAL A 185 -4.66 -3.02 -7.14
CA VAL A 185 -3.78 -3.37 -8.26
C VAL A 185 -2.53 -4.02 -7.69
N SER A 186 -2.53 -5.36 -7.62
CA SER A 186 -1.41 -6.11 -7.05
C SER A 186 -0.15 -6.11 -7.92
N ARG A 187 -0.28 -5.78 -9.21
CA ARG A 187 0.80 -5.76 -10.20
C ARG A 187 0.55 -4.66 -11.23
N LEU A 188 1.61 -4.01 -11.70
CA LEU A 188 1.52 -2.95 -12.72
C LEU A 188 0.90 -3.44 -14.02
N GLN A 189 1.05 -4.73 -14.36
CA GLN A 189 0.41 -5.32 -15.55
C GLN A 189 -1.12 -5.12 -15.58
N TYR A 190 -1.78 -5.11 -14.42
CA TYR A 190 -3.23 -4.90 -14.33
C TYR A 190 -3.59 -3.43 -14.45
N LEU A 191 -2.71 -2.51 -14.04
CA LEU A 191 -2.90 -1.08 -14.26
C LEU A 191 -3.03 -0.76 -15.75
N TRP A 192 -2.22 -1.45 -16.58
CA TRP A 192 -2.19 -1.23 -18.03
C TRP A 192 -3.47 -1.65 -18.76
N GLN A 193 -4.38 -2.34 -18.09
CA GLN A 193 -5.71 -2.65 -18.60
C GLN A 193 -6.60 -1.40 -18.61
N ASP A 194 -6.41 -0.48 -17.68
CA ASP A 194 -7.23 0.73 -17.54
C ASP A 194 -6.49 2.02 -17.93
N ILE A 195 -5.16 2.04 -17.85
CA ILE A 195 -4.32 3.21 -18.15
C ILE A 195 -3.32 2.83 -19.24
N LYS A 196 -3.05 3.71 -20.22
CA LYS A 196 -2.01 3.42 -21.22
C LYS A 196 -0.62 3.69 -20.61
N LYS A 197 0.39 2.93 -21.04
CA LYS A 197 1.78 3.19 -20.61
C LYS A 197 2.20 4.60 -21.04
N GLY A 198 2.82 5.34 -20.12
CA GLY A 198 3.25 6.73 -20.34
C GLY A 198 2.22 7.80 -19.96
N GLU A 199 0.96 7.44 -19.65
CA GLU A 199 -0.05 8.40 -19.16
C GLU A 199 0.15 8.76 -17.67
N VAL A 200 0.86 7.91 -16.94
CA VAL A 200 1.24 8.10 -15.53
C VAL A 200 2.71 7.74 -15.37
N GLU A 201 3.45 8.60 -14.67
CA GLU A 201 4.85 8.34 -14.33
C GLU A 201 4.94 7.28 -13.22
N ILE A 202 5.65 6.17 -13.48
CA ILE A 202 5.91 5.14 -12.46
C ILE A 202 7.37 5.27 -12.00
N PRO A 203 7.63 5.64 -10.73
CA PRO A 203 8.99 5.69 -10.20
C PRO A 203 9.73 4.36 -10.31
N GLU A 204 11.05 4.41 -10.50
CA GLU A 204 11.88 3.22 -10.71
C GLU A 204 11.74 2.19 -9.57
N PHE A 205 11.71 2.64 -8.32
CA PHE A 205 11.57 1.73 -7.18
C PHE A 205 10.22 0.97 -7.16
N VAL A 206 9.18 1.53 -7.78
CA VAL A 206 7.86 0.86 -7.92
C VAL A 206 7.96 -0.23 -8.97
N GLN A 207 8.71 0.00 -10.05
CA GLN A 207 8.97 -1.00 -11.09
C GLN A 207 9.83 -2.14 -10.54
N GLN A 208 10.93 -1.82 -9.84
CA GLN A 208 11.78 -2.81 -9.17
C GLN A 208 10.97 -3.67 -8.17
N HIS A 209 10.04 -3.04 -7.44
CA HIS A 209 9.15 -3.78 -6.54
C HIS A 209 8.18 -4.69 -7.29
N ASP A 210 7.60 -4.25 -8.42
CA ASP A 210 6.76 -5.09 -9.28
C ASP A 210 7.52 -6.30 -9.83
N ASP A 211 8.77 -6.10 -10.26
CA ASP A 211 9.65 -7.17 -10.77
C ASP A 211 9.93 -8.23 -9.69
N ILE A 212 10.13 -7.81 -8.44
CA ILE A 212 10.27 -8.73 -7.30
C ILE A 212 8.99 -9.54 -7.13
N LEU A 213 7.83 -8.90 -7.21
CA LEU A 213 6.52 -9.58 -7.09
C LEU A 213 6.22 -10.53 -8.24
N GLU A 214 6.88 -10.38 -9.39
CA GLU A 214 6.80 -11.36 -10.47
C GLU A 214 7.43 -12.69 -10.12
N HIS A 215 8.58 -12.64 -9.48
CA HIS A 215 9.34 -13.82 -9.11
C HIS A 215 8.96 -14.33 -7.71
N ARG A 216 8.40 -13.45 -6.87
CA ARG A 216 8.08 -13.72 -5.47
C ARG A 216 6.72 -13.13 -5.09
N PRO A 217 5.60 -13.65 -5.63
CA PRO A 217 4.27 -13.06 -5.43
C PRO A 217 3.81 -13.05 -3.96
N LEU A 218 4.43 -13.84 -3.09
CA LEU A 218 4.07 -13.94 -1.68
C LEU A 218 4.76 -12.90 -0.79
N THR A 219 5.74 -12.14 -1.28
CA THR A 219 6.45 -11.15 -0.45
C THR A 219 5.53 -10.00 0.00
N ASP A 220 4.51 -9.66 -0.79
CA ASP A 220 3.45 -8.71 -0.40
C ASP A 220 2.59 -9.18 0.78
N TYR A 221 2.66 -10.47 1.11
CA TYR A 221 1.99 -11.09 2.24
C TYR A 221 2.92 -11.28 3.45
N GLY A 222 4.14 -10.75 3.39
CA GLY A 222 5.15 -10.92 4.45
C GLY A 222 5.79 -12.31 4.47
N ILE A 223 5.65 -13.08 3.40
CA ILE A 223 6.25 -14.40 3.25
C ILE A 223 7.48 -14.24 2.37
N GLU A 224 8.66 -14.20 2.99
CA GLU A 224 9.93 -14.16 2.27
C GLU A 224 10.46 -15.60 2.05
N PRO A 225 10.95 -15.92 0.84
CA PRO A 225 11.64 -17.20 0.61
C PRO A 225 12.95 -17.24 1.39
N ASP A 226 13.29 -18.40 1.95
CA ASP A 226 14.54 -18.61 2.70
C ASP A 226 15.77 -18.21 1.84
N PRO A 227 16.60 -17.26 2.30
CA PRO A 227 17.79 -16.80 1.58
C PRO A 227 18.77 -17.92 1.23
N LEU A 228 18.77 -19.02 1.98
CA LEU A 228 19.74 -20.11 1.84
C LEU A 228 19.41 -21.11 0.73
N HIS A 229 18.19 -21.09 0.18
CA HIS A 229 17.74 -22.05 -0.84
C HIS A 229 17.76 -21.51 -2.29
N MET A 230 18.26 -20.30 -2.49
CA MET A 230 18.21 -19.60 -3.78
C MET A 230 19.30 -19.98 -4.78
N THR A 231 20.31 -20.78 -4.39
CA THR A 231 21.43 -21.11 -5.28
C THR A 231 21.18 -22.34 -6.16
N GLU A 232 20.11 -23.09 -5.94
CA GLU A 232 19.94 -24.43 -6.53
C GLU A 232 18.77 -24.61 -7.49
N ILE A 233 18.01 -23.58 -7.88
CA ILE A 233 16.91 -23.77 -8.84
C ILE A 233 17.36 -23.38 -10.25
N PRO A 234 17.62 -24.33 -11.17
CA PRO A 234 17.79 -24.00 -12.57
C PRO A 234 16.46 -23.48 -13.11
N SER A 235 16.55 -22.45 -13.95
CA SER A 235 15.42 -21.92 -14.72
C SER A 235 14.83 -23.00 -15.64
N THR A 236 13.89 -23.80 -15.15
CA THR A 236 13.08 -24.69 -16.00
C THR A 236 11.61 -24.36 -15.83
N ALA A 237 11.14 -23.60 -16.81
CA ALA A 237 9.81 -23.57 -17.41
C ALA A 237 8.62 -24.08 -16.58
N TYR A 238 7.68 -23.15 -16.37
CA TYR A 238 6.25 -23.37 -16.21
C TYR A 238 5.72 -24.64 -16.90
N THR A 239 4.93 -25.44 -16.17
CA THR A 239 3.79 -26.14 -16.79
C THR A 239 2.62 -26.17 -15.81
N PHE A 240 1.70 -25.24 -16.04
CA PHE A 240 0.37 -25.22 -15.46
C PHE A 240 -0.51 -26.20 -16.26
N GLY A 241 -1.10 -27.18 -15.59
CA GLY A 241 -2.28 -27.92 -16.06
C GLY A 241 -2.06 -29.05 -17.07
N ARG A 242 -2.29 -30.29 -16.62
CA ARG A 242 -2.90 -31.32 -17.47
C ARG A 242 -3.89 -32.15 -16.66
N TYR A 243 -5.14 -31.72 -16.73
CA TYR A 243 -6.32 -32.54 -16.49
C TYR A 243 -6.48 -33.45 -17.71
N GLU A 244 -6.51 -34.78 -17.52
CA GLU A 244 -7.63 -35.61 -17.97
C GLU A 244 -7.47 -37.11 -17.61
N ALA A 245 -8.62 -37.67 -17.24
CA ALA A 245 -9.12 -39.01 -17.53
C ALA A 245 -8.43 -40.25 -16.93
N GLY A 246 -9.18 -40.96 -16.08
CA GLY A 246 -8.87 -42.32 -15.67
C GLY A 246 -9.82 -42.92 -14.66
N TRP A 247 -11.14 -42.80 -14.85
CA TRP A 247 -12.10 -43.68 -14.20
C TRP A 247 -11.83 -45.12 -14.64
N ALA A 248 -11.39 -45.97 -13.71
CA ALA A 248 -11.43 -47.42 -13.88
C ALA A 248 -11.84 -48.06 -12.56
N SER A 249 -13.14 -48.24 -12.40
CA SER A 249 -13.72 -49.22 -11.49
C SER A 249 -13.20 -50.61 -11.87
N ARG A 250 -12.74 -51.39 -10.89
CA ARG A 250 -12.86 -52.83 -10.96
C ARG A 250 -13.06 -53.42 -9.57
N GLU A 251 -14.23 -53.99 -9.39
CA GLU A 251 -14.65 -54.76 -8.24
C GLU A 251 -13.94 -56.12 -8.17
N TYR A 252 -14.03 -56.67 -6.95
CA TYR A 252 -14.28 -58.06 -6.55
C TYR A 252 -13.14 -58.96 -6.01
N MET A 253 -13.41 -59.36 -4.75
CA MET A 253 -13.14 -60.62 -4.04
C MET A 253 -11.85 -60.76 -3.23
N SER A 254 -12.00 -60.71 -1.90
CA SER A 254 -12.02 -61.93 -1.08
C SER A 254 -12.97 -61.78 0.10
#